data_AF-A0AAU6HQY2-F1
#
_entry.id   AF-A0AAU6HQY2-F1
#
_cell.length_a   1.000
_cell.length_b   1.000
_cell.length_c   1.000
_cell.angle_alpha   90.00
_cell.angle_beta   90.00
_cell.angle_gamma   90.00
#
_symmetry.space_group_name_H-M   'P 1'
#
loop_
_entity.id
_entity.type
_entity.pdbx_description
1 polymer ?
#
loop_
_entity_poly.entity_id
_entity_poly.type
_entity_poly.pdbx_seq_one_letter_code
_entity_poly.pdbx_strand_id
1 'polypeptide(L)'
;MLAINVRTETGAERAHPAEAELTRLLRRIGAADDHFVVVERIPGRPHVFVQTWREGRGPFAVEYRDGTPERHFSAECDDAEQVVAVFLDWARGGDAWRGALDWRPADLFATPGLDPRTRAAAEAQARKDMRSGFRRAHEVAQSVCDVLDPENPPVTLDEARRIVAGLWEERLTEQERWPEVTGADRVARAFAALDSQGLTARMHFTCCSNCALAGMAAERRAGDRGFVFFHYQDTEAAADGQGLSVRYGAYADSGEAAAEARAEVGRTVAAALTAAGLPVEWDGDPDRVIEISPLDWRKRLPTGA
;
A
#
# COMPACT_ATOMS: atom_id res chain seq x y z
N MET A 1 1.80 3.27 -37.91
CA MET A 1 2.23 3.61 -36.54
C MET A 1 1.53 2.67 -35.59
N LEU A 2 2.24 2.12 -34.61
CA LEU A 2 1.67 1.20 -33.63
C LEU A 2 0.91 1.98 -32.56
N ALA A 3 -0.20 1.45 -32.03
CA ALA A 3 -0.94 2.08 -30.93
C ALA A 3 -0.34 1.67 -29.58
N ILE A 4 0.94 1.99 -29.38
CA ILE A 4 1.72 1.59 -28.20
C ILE A 4 2.59 2.74 -27.71
N ASN A 5 3.00 2.60 -26.46
CA ASN A 5 4.04 3.38 -25.82
C ASN A 5 5.25 2.48 -25.56
N VAL A 6 6.47 2.99 -25.76
CA VAL A 6 7.72 2.24 -25.60
C VAL A 6 8.67 3.01 -24.70
N ARG A 7 9.14 2.35 -23.64
CA ARG A 7 10.15 2.85 -22.71
C ARG A 7 11.39 1.95 -22.76
N THR A 8 12.55 2.56 -22.89
CA THR A 8 13.87 1.90 -22.80
C THR A 8 14.60 2.38 -21.56
N GLU A 9 15.67 1.70 -21.17
CA GLU A 9 16.50 2.09 -20.02
C GLU A 9 17.04 3.51 -20.16
N THR A 10 17.65 3.78 -21.30
CA THR A 10 18.10 5.12 -21.66
C THR A 10 17.24 5.66 -22.81
N GLY A 11 16.64 6.83 -22.59
CA GLY A 11 15.94 7.57 -23.64
C GLY A 11 14.55 8.08 -23.24
N ALA A 12 14.04 9.00 -24.07
CA ALA A 12 12.68 9.49 -23.95
C ALA A 12 11.68 8.37 -24.28
N GLU A 13 10.58 8.40 -23.55
CA GLU A 13 9.38 7.61 -23.84
C GLU A 13 8.85 7.91 -25.25
N ARG A 14 8.47 6.86 -25.98
CA ARG A 14 8.06 6.96 -27.40
C ARG A 14 6.63 6.50 -27.56
N ALA A 15 5.73 7.45 -27.83
CA ALA A 15 4.36 7.16 -28.21
C ALA A 15 4.23 6.95 -29.72
N HIS A 16 3.42 5.96 -30.10
CA HIS A 16 3.08 5.64 -31.47
C HIS A 16 4.25 5.33 -32.43
N PRO A 17 5.28 4.55 -32.07
CA PRO A 17 6.43 4.32 -32.95
C PRO A 17 6.05 3.60 -34.25
N ALA A 18 6.89 3.76 -35.27
CA ALA A 18 6.85 2.90 -36.46
C ALA A 18 7.38 1.50 -36.13
N GLU A 19 6.97 0.48 -36.89
CA GLU A 19 7.43 -0.90 -36.67
C GLU A 19 8.96 -1.02 -36.78
N ALA A 20 9.54 -0.39 -37.81
CA ALA A 20 10.99 -0.36 -38.01
C ALA A 20 11.73 0.29 -36.83
N GLU A 21 11.09 1.22 -36.12
CA GLU A 21 11.65 1.82 -34.91
C GLU A 21 11.62 0.85 -33.73
N LEU A 22 10.49 0.19 -33.46
CA LEU A 22 10.40 -0.84 -32.42
C LEU A 22 11.40 -1.98 -32.67
N THR A 23 11.52 -2.45 -33.92
CA THR A 23 12.52 -3.46 -34.30
C THR A 23 13.94 -3.03 -33.98
N ARG A 24 14.31 -1.78 -34.32
CA ARG A 24 15.63 -1.23 -34.02
C ARG A 24 15.86 -1.04 -32.51
N LEU A 25 14.81 -0.79 -31.73
CA LEU A 25 14.87 -0.73 -30.26
C LEU A 25 15.08 -2.10 -29.64
N LEU A 26 14.47 -3.15 -30.16
CA LEU A 26 14.62 -4.51 -29.61
C LEU A 26 15.97 -5.14 -29.96
N ARG A 27 16.48 -4.92 -31.19
CA ARG A 27 17.75 -5.51 -31.65
C ARG A 27 19.00 -5.02 -30.92
N ARG A 28 18.92 -3.87 -30.23
CA ARG A 28 20.05 -3.28 -29.49
C ARG A 28 20.11 -3.73 -28.02
N ILE A 29 19.07 -4.39 -27.51
CA ILE A 29 18.97 -4.74 -26.09
C ILE A 29 20.08 -5.74 -25.70
N GLY A 30 20.75 -5.42 -24.59
CA GLY A 30 21.99 -6.06 -24.14
C GLY A 30 23.25 -5.26 -24.46
N ALA A 31 23.12 -4.05 -25.00
CA ALA A 31 24.23 -3.10 -25.10
C ALA A 31 24.47 -2.36 -23.77
N ALA A 32 25.64 -1.73 -23.63
CA ALA A 32 25.91 -0.89 -22.46
C ALA A 32 24.87 0.23 -22.35
N ASP A 33 24.23 0.33 -21.18
CA ASP A 33 23.14 1.25 -20.84
C ASP A 33 21.84 1.08 -21.67
N ASP A 34 21.59 -0.12 -22.24
CA ASP A 34 20.34 -0.44 -22.95
C ASP A 34 19.93 -1.90 -22.75
N HIS A 35 19.50 -2.21 -21.53
CA HIS A 35 19.22 -3.57 -21.10
C HIS A 35 17.74 -3.94 -21.13
N PHE A 36 16.81 -2.97 -21.20
CA PHE A 36 15.37 -3.29 -21.21
C PHE A 36 14.54 -2.47 -22.19
N VAL A 37 13.44 -3.07 -22.63
CA VAL A 37 12.32 -2.43 -23.31
C VAL A 37 11.02 -2.83 -22.60
N VAL A 38 10.16 -1.86 -22.29
CA VAL A 38 8.78 -2.07 -21.84
C VAL A 38 7.84 -1.46 -22.86
N VAL A 39 6.80 -2.22 -23.25
CA VAL A 39 5.79 -1.79 -24.22
C VAL A 39 4.39 -1.92 -23.63
N GLU A 40 3.63 -0.83 -23.71
CA GLU A 40 2.25 -0.72 -23.24
C GLU A 40 1.33 -0.30 -24.41
N ARG A 41 0.03 -0.64 -24.37
CA ARG A 41 -0.91 -0.19 -25.41
C ARG A 41 -1.34 1.26 -25.20
N ILE A 42 -1.84 1.91 -26.25
CA ILE A 42 -2.52 3.20 -26.20
C ILE A 42 -3.97 3.02 -26.68
N PRO A 43 -4.99 3.36 -25.87
CA PRO A 43 -4.87 3.75 -24.47
C PRO A 43 -4.33 2.61 -23.60
N GLY A 44 -3.57 2.98 -22.56
CA GLY A 44 -3.01 2.03 -21.60
C GLY A 44 -4.09 1.33 -20.80
N ARG A 45 -3.84 0.08 -20.42
CA ARG A 45 -4.60 -0.62 -19.39
C ARG A 45 -3.63 -0.94 -18.24
N PRO A 46 -4.05 -0.78 -16.97
CA PRO A 46 -3.20 -1.12 -15.83
C PRO A 46 -2.66 -2.53 -15.94
N HIS A 47 -1.35 -2.70 -15.70
CA HIS A 47 -0.68 -4.00 -15.68
C HIS A 47 -0.82 -4.83 -16.97
N VAL A 48 -0.98 -4.16 -18.13
CA VAL A 48 -0.99 -4.81 -19.44
C VAL A 48 0.21 -4.34 -20.26
N PHE A 49 1.24 -5.18 -20.34
CA PHE A 49 2.48 -4.88 -21.05
C PHE A 49 3.15 -6.13 -21.61
N VAL A 50 4.09 -5.91 -22.55
CA VAL A 50 5.14 -6.87 -22.90
C VAL A 50 6.49 -6.19 -22.69
N GLN A 51 7.44 -6.89 -22.10
CA GLN A 51 8.77 -6.38 -21.81
C GLN A 51 9.85 -7.40 -22.09
N THR A 52 11.07 -6.92 -22.24
CA THR A 52 12.23 -7.78 -22.31
C THR A 52 13.42 -7.13 -21.62
N TRP A 53 14.27 -7.98 -21.03
CA TRP A 53 15.56 -7.60 -20.50
C TRP A 53 16.64 -8.53 -21.05
N ARG A 54 17.85 -8.01 -21.24
CA ARG A 54 19.01 -8.80 -21.67
C ARG A 54 20.32 -8.19 -21.19
N GLU A 55 21.21 -9.06 -20.72
CA GLU A 55 22.61 -8.71 -20.41
C GLU A 55 23.54 -9.16 -21.52
N GLY A 56 24.30 -8.22 -22.10
CA GLY A 56 25.31 -8.52 -23.09
C GLY A 56 24.79 -9.36 -24.27
N ARG A 57 25.33 -10.58 -24.39
CA ARG A 57 24.94 -11.55 -25.42
C ARG A 57 24.12 -12.75 -24.90
N GLY A 58 23.69 -12.71 -23.63
CA GLY A 58 22.88 -13.78 -23.05
C GLY A 58 21.49 -13.92 -23.67
N PRO A 59 20.65 -14.84 -23.16
CA PRO A 59 19.25 -14.94 -23.57
C PRO A 59 18.50 -13.64 -23.26
N PHE A 60 17.49 -13.33 -24.07
CA PHE A 60 16.45 -12.38 -23.71
C PHE A 60 15.54 -13.02 -22.67
N ALA A 61 15.39 -12.38 -21.52
CA ALA A 61 14.24 -12.60 -20.65
C ALA A 61 13.07 -11.81 -21.24
N VAL A 62 12.03 -12.49 -21.70
CA VAL A 62 10.82 -11.88 -22.26
C VAL A 62 9.67 -12.13 -21.31
N GLU A 63 8.89 -11.11 -21.03
CA GLU A 63 7.74 -11.21 -20.14
C GLU A 63 6.53 -10.48 -20.70
N TYR A 64 5.34 -10.94 -20.34
CA TYR A 64 4.13 -10.16 -20.53
C TYR A 64 3.23 -10.28 -19.30
N ARG A 65 2.43 -9.23 -19.09
CA ARG A 65 1.37 -9.22 -18.08
C ARG A 65 0.05 -8.82 -18.73
N ASP A 66 -1.02 -9.49 -18.36
CA ASP A 66 -2.38 -9.26 -18.89
C ASP A 66 -3.37 -8.95 -17.74
N GLY A 67 -3.08 -7.86 -17.02
CA GLY A 67 -3.93 -7.29 -15.96
C GLY A 67 -3.59 -7.79 -14.57
N THR A 68 -3.77 -9.08 -14.29
CA THR A 68 -3.55 -9.63 -12.94
C THR A 68 -2.17 -10.29 -12.83
N PRO A 69 -1.61 -10.44 -11.62
CA PRO A 69 -0.31 -11.11 -11.47
C PRO A 69 -0.34 -12.60 -11.84
N GLU A 70 -1.48 -13.29 -11.70
CA GLU A 70 -1.64 -14.69 -12.18
C GLU A 70 -1.60 -14.78 -13.72
N ARG A 71 -1.76 -13.64 -14.39
CA ARG A 71 -1.65 -13.50 -15.84
C ARG A 71 -0.35 -12.80 -16.24
N HIS A 72 0.72 -13.03 -15.46
CA HIS A 72 2.09 -12.68 -15.82
C HIS A 72 2.83 -13.94 -16.21
N PHE A 73 3.51 -13.90 -17.36
CA PHE A 73 4.32 -15.00 -17.86
C PHE A 73 5.69 -14.51 -18.30
N SER A 74 6.68 -15.37 -18.17
CA SER A 74 8.04 -15.15 -18.64
C SER A 74 8.50 -16.31 -19.54
N ALA A 75 9.45 -16.02 -20.41
CA ALA A 75 10.14 -16.98 -21.25
C ALA A 75 11.57 -16.50 -21.51
N GLU A 76 12.49 -17.43 -21.76
CA GLU A 76 13.83 -17.10 -22.26
C GLU A 76 13.89 -17.36 -23.77
N CYS A 77 14.57 -16.49 -24.51
CA CYS A 77 14.74 -16.61 -25.95
C CYS A 77 16.12 -16.11 -26.38
N ASP A 78 16.88 -16.92 -27.12
CA ASP A 78 18.18 -16.52 -27.65
C ASP A 78 18.10 -15.77 -29.00
N ASP A 79 16.94 -15.84 -29.68
CA ASP A 79 16.73 -15.28 -31.01
C ASP A 79 16.09 -13.89 -30.96
N ALA A 80 16.90 -12.86 -31.24
CA ALA A 80 16.43 -11.47 -31.30
C ALA A 80 15.30 -11.25 -32.33
N GLU A 81 15.28 -11.99 -33.44
CA GLU A 81 14.22 -11.83 -34.46
C GLU A 81 12.90 -12.45 -33.99
N GLN A 82 12.95 -13.55 -33.22
CA GLN A 82 11.78 -14.12 -32.57
C GLN A 82 11.20 -13.18 -31.51
N VAL A 83 12.06 -12.53 -30.71
CA VAL A 83 11.63 -11.47 -29.77
C VAL A 83 10.98 -10.30 -30.51
N VAL A 84 11.57 -9.82 -31.61
CA VAL A 84 10.98 -8.78 -32.47
C VAL A 84 9.60 -9.19 -32.97
N ALA A 85 9.45 -10.43 -33.45
CA ALA A 85 8.18 -10.94 -33.95
C ALA A 85 7.10 -10.97 -32.85
N VAL A 86 7.45 -11.42 -31.64
CA VAL A 86 6.56 -11.41 -30.45
C VAL A 86 6.03 -10.01 -30.17
N PHE A 87 6.92 -9.02 -30.06
CA PHE A 87 6.54 -7.66 -29.72
C PHE A 87 5.71 -6.99 -30.81
N LEU A 88 6.06 -7.20 -32.09
CA LEU A 88 5.30 -6.62 -33.20
C LEU A 88 3.90 -7.23 -33.30
N ASP A 89 3.75 -8.54 -33.15
CA ASP A 89 2.44 -9.19 -33.17
C ASP A 89 1.58 -8.74 -31.99
N TRP A 90 2.14 -8.69 -30.78
CA TRP A 90 1.47 -8.16 -29.59
C TRP A 90 1.00 -6.71 -29.77
N ALA A 91 1.85 -5.86 -30.36
CA ALA A 91 1.58 -4.44 -30.60
C ALA A 91 0.50 -4.21 -31.66
N ARG A 92 0.37 -5.11 -32.64
CA ARG A 92 -0.72 -5.10 -33.63
C ARG A 92 -2.04 -5.63 -33.09
N GLY A 93 -2.03 -6.26 -31.92
CA GLY A 93 -3.19 -6.94 -31.36
C GLY A 93 -3.42 -8.35 -31.89
N GLY A 94 -2.39 -8.99 -32.44
CA GLY A 94 -2.42 -10.41 -32.82
C GLY A 94 -2.34 -11.34 -31.62
N ASP A 95 -2.42 -12.64 -31.89
CA ASP A 95 -2.37 -13.72 -30.89
C ASP A 95 -1.28 -14.78 -31.19
N ALA A 96 -0.55 -14.65 -32.31
CA ALA A 96 0.48 -15.61 -32.69
C ALA A 96 1.65 -15.61 -31.68
N TRP A 97 1.95 -14.45 -31.09
CA TRP A 97 2.95 -14.31 -30.03
C TRP A 97 2.70 -15.20 -28.81
N ARG A 98 1.44 -15.57 -28.50
CA ARG A 98 1.08 -16.40 -27.34
C ARG A 98 1.61 -17.83 -27.44
N GLY A 99 1.85 -18.33 -28.65
CA GLY A 99 2.45 -19.65 -28.88
C GLY A 99 3.89 -19.58 -29.38
N ALA A 100 4.46 -18.37 -29.49
CA ALA A 100 5.76 -18.16 -30.11
C ALA A 100 6.95 -18.49 -29.19
N LEU A 101 6.75 -18.51 -27.87
CA LEU A 101 7.77 -18.84 -26.86
C LEU A 101 7.21 -19.86 -25.86
N ASP A 102 8.09 -20.54 -25.13
CA ASP A 102 7.72 -21.43 -24.01
C ASP A 102 7.35 -20.61 -22.77
N TRP A 103 6.19 -19.97 -22.81
CA TRP A 103 5.70 -19.11 -21.74
C TRP A 103 5.41 -19.91 -20.47
N ARG A 104 6.01 -19.49 -19.36
CA ARG A 104 5.78 -20.04 -18.02
C ARG A 104 5.22 -18.94 -17.11
N PRO A 105 4.37 -19.27 -16.12
CA PRO A 105 3.94 -18.29 -15.13
C PRO A 105 5.16 -17.58 -14.51
N ALA A 106 5.16 -16.25 -14.54
CA ALA A 106 6.21 -15.46 -13.92
C ALA A 106 5.96 -15.44 -12.42
N ASP A 107 6.93 -15.93 -11.64
CA ASP A 107 6.79 -16.01 -10.20
C ASP A 107 7.27 -14.72 -9.52
N LEU A 108 6.51 -13.63 -9.71
CA LEU A 108 6.84 -12.31 -9.18
C LEU A 108 6.92 -12.27 -7.65
N PHE A 109 6.14 -13.13 -6.99
CA PHE A 109 5.94 -13.09 -5.54
C PHE A 109 6.55 -14.31 -4.84
N ALA A 110 7.18 -15.23 -5.57
CA ALA A 110 7.82 -16.37 -4.93
C ALA A 110 8.90 -15.96 -3.97
N THR A 111 8.99 -16.77 -2.93
CA THR A 111 10.08 -16.80 -1.97
C THR A 111 10.65 -18.22 -1.98
N PRO A 112 11.40 -18.61 -3.03
CA PRO A 112 11.89 -19.97 -3.16
C PRO A 112 12.80 -20.32 -1.97
N GLY A 113 12.53 -21.46 -1.33
CA GLY A 113 13.29 -21.90 -0.15
C GLY A 113 12.76 -21.37 1.19
N LEU A 114 11.80 -20.45 1.19
CA LEU A 114 11.15 -20.02 2.42
C LEU A 114 10.16 -21.09 2.93
N ASP A 115 10.30 -21.47 4.19
CA ASP A 115 9.40 -22.45 4.83
C ASP A 115 7.93 -21.97 4.79
N PRO A 116 6.96 -22.86 4.48
CA PRO A 116 5.55 -22.47 4.38
C PRO A 116 4.94 -21.88 5.67
N ARG A 117 5.37 -22.31 6.86
CA ARG A 117 4.87 -21.75 8.13
C ARG A 117 5.42 -20.35 8.35
N THR A 118 6.70 -20.16 8.07
CA THR A 118 7.34 -18.83 8.11
C THR A 118 6.67 -17.88 7.13
N ARG A 119 6.43 -18.32 5.89
CA ARG A 119 5.70 -17.53 4.89
C ARG A 119 4.29 -17.17 5.37
N ALA A 120 3.53 -18.12 5.91
CA ALA A 120 2.19 -17.87 6.42
C ALA A 120 2.18 -16.85 7.59
N ALA A 121 3.17 -16.91 8.48
CA ALA A 121 3.33 -15.92 9.55
C ALA A 121 3.67 -14.52 9.01
N ALA A 122 4.57 -14.45 8.02
CA ALA A 122 4.89 -13.21 7.32
C ALA A 122 3.66 -12.60 6.62
N GLU A 123 2.87 -13.41 5.92
CA GLU A 123 1.63 -12.99 5.28
C GLU A 123 0.60 -12.49 6.30
N ALA A 124 0.44 -13.18 7.44
CA ALA A 124 -0.46 -12.76 8.50
C ALA A 124 -0.07 -11.39 9.08
N GLN A 125 1.23 -11.19 9.34
CA GLN A 125 1.76 -9.91 9.82
C GLN A 125 1.56 -8.79 8.79
N ALA A 126 1.91 -9.04 7.52
CA ALA A 126 1.70 -8.07 6.45
C ALA A 126 0.21 -7.69 6.30
N ARG A 127 -0.70 -8.67 6.30
CA ARG A 127 -2.14 -8.40 6.22
C ARG A 127 -2.63 -7.57 7.40
N LYS A 128 -2.13 -7.81 8.62
CA LYS A 128 -2.44 -7.03 9.81
C LYS A 128 -2.03 -5.56 9.64
N ASP A 129 -0.77 -5.33 9.28
CA ASP A 129 -0.23 -3.97 9.08
C ASP A 129 -0.98 -3.22 7.96
N MET A 130 -1.31 -3.92 6.87
CA MET A 130 -2.07 -3.35 5.77
C MET A 130 -3.53 -3.05 6.11
N ARG A 131 -4.20 -3.84 6.98
CA ARG A 131 -5.57 -3.52 7.44
C ARG A 131 -5.60 -2.25 8.29
N SER A 132 -4.52 -1.92 9.00
CA SER A 132 -4.41 -0.63 9.69
C SER A 132 -4.51 0.54 8.70
N GLY A 133 -3.93 0.38 7.50
CA GLY A 133 -3.96 1.34 6.40
C GLY A 133 -3.03 2.55 6.57
N PHE A 134 -2.13 2.55 7.57
CA PHE A 134 -1.22 3.67 7.82
C PHE A 134 0.19 3.49 7.25
N ARG A 135 0.62 2.24 7.03
CA ARG A 135 1.99 1.92 6.58
C ARG A 135 2.08 1.82 5.06
N ARG A 136 3.17 2.32 4.49
CA ARG A 136 3.57 2.10 3.09
C ARG A 136 4.13 0.70 2.90
N ALA A 137 4.19 0.23 1.66
CA ALA A 137 4.63 -1.13 1.33
C ALA A 137 6.01 -1.47 1.92
N HIS A 138 6.97 -0.55 1.85
CA HIS A 138 8.30 -0.79 2.41
C HIS A 138 8.31 -0.88 3.94
N GLU A 139 7.44 -0.11 4.62
CA GLU A 139 7.29 -0.14 6.08
C GLU A 139 6.61 -1.44 6.54
N VAL A 140 5.68 -1.97 5.75
CA VAL A 140 5.08 -3.29 5.98
C VAL A 140 6.14 -4.38 5.79
N ALA A 141 6.95 -4.33 4.73
CA ALA A 141 8.01 -5.30 4.49
C ALA A 141 9.05 -5.31 5.62
N GLN A 142 9.45 -4.13 6.10
CA GLN A 142 10.35 -4.02 7.26
C GLN A 142 9.72 -4.61 8.53
N SER A 143 8.44 -4.30 8.80
CA SER A 143 7.69 -4.84 9.94
C SER A 143 7.63 -6.37 9.95
N VAL A 144 7.46 -6.99 8.77
CA VAL A 144 7.48 -8.45 8.60
C VAL A 144 8.82 -9.05 9.06
N CYS A 145 9.95 -8.42 8.72
CA CYS A 145 11.26 -8.86 9.17
C CYS A 145 11.41 -8.69 10.69
N ASP A 146 11.04 -7.52 11.23
CA ASP A 146 11.30 -7.16 12.62
C ASP A 146 10.45 -7.96 13.63
N VAL A 147 9.19 -8.28 13.28
CA VAL A 147 8.24 -8.93 14.19
C VAL A 147 8.50 -10.43 14.35
N LEU A 148 9.00 -11.09 13.30
CA LEU A 148 9.22 -12.54 13.35
C LEU A 148 10.44 -12.90 14.22
N ASP A 149 11.56 -12.22 14.01
CA ASP A 149 12.75 -12.27 14.87
C ASP A 149 13.66 -11.06 14.52
N PRO A 150 13.79 -10.05 15.39
CA PRO A 150 14.59 -8.87 15.09
C PRO A 150 16.11 -9.12 15.12
N GLU A 151 16.58 -10.18 15.79
CA GLU A 151 18.01 -10.50 15.89
C GLU A 151 18.46 -11.46 14.78
N ASN A 152 17.57 -12.34 14.32
CA ASN A 152 17.82 -13.27 13.22
C ASN A 152 16.56 -13.48 12.35
N PRO A 153 16.19 -12.49 11.50
CA PRO A 153 14.94 -12.55 10.75
C PRO A 153 14.86 -13.82 9.88
N PRO A 154 13.82 -14.66 10.05
CA PRO A 154 13.64 -15.86 9.25
C PRO A 154 13.18 -15.55 7.81
N VAL A 155 12.91 -14.27 7.52
CA VAL A 155 12.50 -13.74 6.23
C VAL A 155 13.42 -12.57 5.89
N THR A 156 14.10 -12.65 4.76
CA THR A 156 14.91 -11.54 4.24
C THR A 156 14.02 -10.37 3.80
N LEU A 157 14.56 -9.16 3.76
CA LEU A 157 13.80 -7.99 3.30
C LEU A 157 13.28 -8.15 1.86
N ASP A 158 14.02 -8.83 0.99
CA ASP A 158 13.58 -9.07 -0.39
C ASP A 158 12.44 -10.10 -0.47
N GLU A 159 12.47 -11.15 0.35
CA GLU A 159 11.33 -12.06 0.49
C GLU A 159 10.10 -11.35 1.05
N ALA A 160 10.29 -10.52 2.08
CA ALA A 160 9.21 -9.72 2.66
C ALA A 160 8.61 -8.76 1.63
N ARG A 161 9.44 -8.09 0.81
CA ARG A 161 8.97 -7.23 -0.29
C ARG A 161 8.14 -7.99 -1.31
N ARG A 162 8.55 -9.21 -1.70
CA ARG A 162 7.80 -10.06 -2.64
C ARG A 162 6.44 -10.48 -2.08
N ILE A 163 6.42 -10.91 -0.81
CA ILE A 163 5.16 -11.25 -0.10
C ILE A 163 4.25 -10.03 -0.05
N VAL A 164 4.76 -8.90 0.41
CA VAL A 164 3.98 -7.66 0.54
C VAL A 164 3.47 -7.19 -0.81
N ALA A 165 4.27 -7.26 -1.89
CA ALA A 165 3.84 -6.85 -3.22
C ALA A 165 2.59 -7.61 -3.70
N GLY A 166 2.57 -8.94 -3.54
CA GLY A 166 1.40 -9.75 -3.90
C GLY A 166 0.17 -9.39 -3.07
N LEU A 167 0.33 -9.29 -1.75
CA LEU A 167 -0.76 -8.91 -0.84
C LEU A 167 -1.27 -7.50 -1.11
N TRP A 168 -0.38 -6.58 -1.50
CA TRP A 168 -0.72 -5.20 -1.82
C TRP A 168 -1.64 -5.12 -3.03
N GLU A 169 -1.35 -5.87 -4.09
CA GLU A 169 -2.22 -5.97 -5.27
C GLU A 169 -3.60 -6.57 -4.94
N GLU A 170 -3.64 -7.62 -4.10
CA GLU A 170 -4.91 -8.18 -3.60
C GLU A 170 -5.75 -7.12 -2.89
N ARG A 171 -5.14 -6.35 -1.98
CA ARG A 171 -5.83 -5.30 -1.22
C ARG A 171 -6.27 -4.15 -2.12
N LEU A 172 -5.47 -3.75 -3.11
CA LEU A 172 -5.89 -2.74 -4.08
C LEU A 172 -7.14 -3.19 -4.84
N THR A 173 -7.19 -4.46 -5.27
CA THR A 173 -8.37 -5.06 -5.92
C THR A 173 -9.59 -5.10 -4.98
N GLU A 174 -9.38 -5.42 -3.70
CA GLU A 174 -10.44 -5.37 -2.68
C GLU A 174 -11.01 -3.95 -2.55
N GLN A 175 -10.14 -2.93 -2.51
CA GLN A 175 -10.50 -1.52 -2.34
C GLN A 175 -11.34 -0.95 -3.48
N GLU A 176 -11.24 -1.49 -4.69
CA GLU A 176 -12.08 -1.07 -5.83
C GLU A 176 -13.58 -1.29 -5.56
N ARG A 177 -13.91 -2.23 -4.67
CA ARG A 177 -15.30 -2.57 -4.32
C ARG A 177 -15.79 -1.81 -3.09
N TRP A 178 -14.93 -1.03 -2.44
CA TRP A 178 -15.29 -0.28 -1.25
C TRP A 178 -16.15 0.93 -1.60
N PRO A 179 -17.05 1.38 -0.70
CA PRO A 179 -17.79 2.61 -0.90
C PRO A 179 -16.84 3.81 -0.97
N GLU A 180 -17.24 4.86 -1.70
CA GLU A 180 -16.44 6.10 -1.83
C GLU A 180 -15.98 6.64 -0.47
N VAL A 181 -16.88 6.66 0.52
CA VAL A 181 -16.60 7.06 1.90
C VAL A 181 -16.71 5.85 2.83
N THR A 182 -15.61 5.52 3.51
CA THR A 182 -15.54 4.42 4.48
C THR A 182 -15.65 4.90 5.93
N GLY A 183 -15.73 3.96 6.89
CA GLY A 183 -15.65 4.28 8.32
C GLY A 183 -14.35 4.99 8.70
N ALA A 184 -13.22 4.58 8.11
CA ALA A 184 -11.93 5.22 8.35
C ALA A 184 -11.87 6.65 7.79
N ASP A 185 -12.53 6.93 6.66
CA ASP A 185 -12.64 8.28 6.10
C ASP A 185 -13.45 9.21 7.02
N ARG A 186 -14.52 8.69 7.63
CA ARG A 186 -15.33 9.43 8.63
C ARG A 186 -14.53 9.75 9.88
N VAL A 187 -13.77 8.78 10.40
CA VAL A 187 -12.84 9.00 11.52
C VAL A 187 -11.81 10.07 11.16
N ALA A 188 -11.18 9.97 9.98
CA ALA A 188 -10.20 10.95 9.52
C ALA A 188 -10.79 12.37 9.43
N ARG A 189 -12.02 12.50 8.91
CA ARG A 189 -12.74 13.79 8.86
C ARG A 189 -13.02 14.34 10.25
N ALA A 190 -13.45 13.51 11.19
CA ALA A 190 -13.69 13.94 12.57
C ALA A 190 -12.40 14.42 13.24
N PHE A 191 -11.29 13.69 13.09
CA PHE A 191 -9.99 14.09 13.62
C PHE A 191 -9.48 15.39 13.00
N ALA A 192 -9.62 15.58 11.69
CA ALA A 192 -9.28 16.84 11.04
C ALA A 192 -10.12 18.02 11.54
N ALA A 193 -11.42 17.80 11.78
CA ALA A 193 -12.29 18.81 12.37
C ALA A 193 -11.88 19.15 13.81
N LEU A 194 -11.50 18.15 14.62
CA LEU A 194 -11.02 18.35 15.98
C LEU A 194 -9.69 19.13 16.00
N ASP A 195 -8.77 18.83 15.09
CA ASP A 195 -7.51 19.59 14.91
C ASP A 195 -7.80 21.06 14.63
N SER A 196 -8.77 21.34 13.75
CA SER A 196 -9.19 22.72 13.43
C SER A 196 -9.92 23.46 14.57
N GLN A 197 -10.39 22.73 15.59
CA GLN A 197 -11.10 23.29 16.76
C GLN A 197 -10.18 23.52 17.98
N GLY A 198 -8.85 23.46 17.78
CA GLY A 198 -7.87 23.72 18.83
C GLY A 198 -7.64 22.52 19.74
N LEU A 199 -7.73 21.30 19.21
CA LEU A 199 -7.27 20.09 19.89
C LEU A 199 -6.08 19.50 19.14
N THR A 200 -5.09 19.00 19.87
CA THR A 200 -4.03 18.17 19.28
C THR A 200 -4.62 16.81 18.87
N ALA A 201 -4.98 16.64 17.60
CA ALA A 201 -5.61 15.41 17.12
C ALA A 201 -4.58 14.50 16.42
N ARG A 202 -4.41 13.26 16.90
CA ARG A 202 -3.47 12.30 16.31
C ARG A 202 -4.10 10.93 16.11
N MET A 203 -4.08 10.46 14.87
CA MET A 203 -4.56 9.14 14.49
C MET A 203 -3.39 8.16 14.45
N HIS A 204 -3.60 6.92 14.89
CA HIS A 204 -2.57 5.87 14.85
C HIS A 204 -1.24 6.38 15.39
N PHE A 205 -1.27 6.85 16.65
CA PHE A 205 -0.16 7.57 17.25
C PHE A 205 0.52 6.75 18.33
N THR A 206 1.75 6.30 18.04
CA THR A 206 2.57 5.43 18.90
C THR A 206 1.97 4.05 19.18
N CYS A 207 2.75 3.17 19.84
CA CYS A 207 2.37 1.77 20.01
C CYS A 207 1.23 1.54 21.02
N CYS A 208 1.14 2.34 22.09
CA CYS A 208 0.18 2.12 23.17
C CYS A 208 -0.19 3.43 23.89
N SER A 209 -1.16 3.35 24.80
CA SER A 209 -1.68 4.50 25.56
C SER A 209 -0.61 5.27 26.33
N ASN A 210 0.32 4.58 27.01
CA ASN A 210 1.36 5.23 27.81
C ASN A 210 2.37 5.99 26.92
N CYS A 211 2.78 5.39 25.81
CA CYS A 211 3.67 6.03 24.84
C CYS A 211 3.00 7.26 24.21
N ALA A 212 1.71 7.15 23.89
CA ALA A 212 0.95 8.24 23.29
C ALA A 212 0.87 9.43 24.27
N LEU A 213 0.45 9.18 25.53
CA LEU A 213 0.35 10.22 26.55
C LEU A 213 1.69 10.95 26.79
N ALA A 214 2.81 10.22 26.78
CA ALA A 214 4.14 10.81 26.90
C ALA A 214 4.50 11.71 25.70
N GLY A 215 4.03 11.37 24.49
CA GLY A 215 4.31 12.11 23.26
C GLY A 215 3.37 13.30 22.99
N MET A 216 2.12 13.27 23.45
CA MET A 216 1.10 14.28 23.08
C MET A 216 1.46 15.72 23.49
N ALA A 217 2.29 15.90 24.52
CA ALA A 217 2.75 17.24 24.91
C ALA A 217 3.67 17.87 23.86
N ALA A 218 4.48 17.07 23.17
CA ALA A 218 5.38 17.54 22.12
C ALA A 218 4.64 17.88 20.81
N GLU A 219 3.48 17.26 20.59
CA GLU A 219 2.63 17.48 19.41
C GLU A 219 1.74 18.72 19.50
N ARG A 220 1.66 19.34 20.68
CA ARG A 220 0.76 20.45 21.01
C ARG A 220 1.11 21.72 20.22
N ARG A 221 0.13 22.32 19.56
CA ARG A 221 0.27 23.67 18.99
C ARG A 221 -0.07 24.74 20.04
N ALA A 222 0.50 25.93 19.85
CA ALA A 222 0.15 27.08 20.67
C ALA A 222 -1.35 27.38 20.54
N GLY A 223 -2.06 27.39 21.68
CA GLY A 223 -3.51 27.62 21.73
C GLY A 223 -4.35 26.35 21.81
N ASP A 224 -3.77 25.16 21.61
CA ASP A 224 -4.53 23.92 21.79
C ASP A 224 -4.91 23.76 23.27
N ARG A 225 -6.21 23.51 23.51
CA ARG A 225 -6.81 23.39 24.85
C ARG A 225 -6.84 21.95 25.38
N GLY A 226 -6.71 20.98 24.49
CA GLY A 226 -6.69 19.56 24.82
C GLY A 226 -6.16 18.72 23.67
N PHE A 227 -6.28 17.41 23.81
CA PHE A 227 -5.80 16.46 22.83
C PHE A 227 -6.80 15.31 22.64
N VAL A 228 -6.69 14.65 21.50
CA VAL A 228 -7.46 13.46 21.16
C VAL A 228 -6.59 12.51 20.33
N PHE A 229 -6.59 11.23 20.67
CA PHE A 229 -5.82 10.24 19.93
C PHE A 229 -6.41 8.83 19.99
N PHE A 230 -5.98 8.00 19.05
CA PHE A 230 -5.98 6.55 19.16
C PHE A 230 -4.60 6.01 18.72
N HIS A 231 -4.17 4.89 19.27
CA HIS A 231 -2.84 4.32 19.05
C HIS A 231 -2.86 3.10 18.11
N TYR A 232 -1.70 2.48 17.88
CA TYR A 232 -1.57 1.34 16.96
C TYR A 232 -2.51 0.19 17.36
N GLN A 233 -2.52 -0.20 18.64
CA GLN A 233 -3.40 -1.30 19.10
C GLN A 233 -4.90 -0.99 18.96
N ASP A 234 -5.34 0.27 19.12
CA ASP A 234 -6.75 0.62 18.89
C ASP A 234 -7.10 0.48 17.40
N THR A 235 -6.15 0.79 16.51
CA THR A 235 -6.31 0.61 15.07
C THR A 235 -6.39 -0.87 14.70
N GLU A 236 -5.58 -1.71 15.35
CA GLU A 236 -5.62 -3.16 15.16
C GLU A 236 -6.96 -3.75 15.61
N ALA A 237 -7.44 -3.35 16.80
CA ALA A 237 -8.76 -3.75 17.30
C ALA A 237 -9.88 -3.34 16.34
N ALA A 238 -9.83 -2.10 15.83
CA ALA A 238 -10.80 -1.62 14.84
C ALA A 238 -10.74 -2.42 13.53
N ALA A 239 -9.53 -2.70 13.03
CA ALA A 239 -9.29 -3.49 11.84
C ALA A 239 -9.74 -4.96 11.98
N ASP A 240 -9.78 -5.49 13.20
CA ASP A 240 -10.29 -6.82 13.53
C ASP A 240 -11.78 -6.81 13.94
N GLY A 241 -12.46 -5.66 13.79
CA GLY A 241 -13.91 -5.53 13.97
C GLY A 241 -14.37 -5.34 15.42
N GLN A 242 -13.46 -5.00 16.34
CA GLN A 242 -13.74 -4.82 17.77
C GLN A 242 -14.17 -3.39 18.14
N GLY A 243 -14.26 -2.48 17.17
CA GLY A 243 -14.52 -1.07 17.39
C GLY A 243 -13.23 -0.25 17.57
N LEU A 244 -13.37 1.08 17.69
CA LEU A 244 -12.25 2.00 17.89
C LEU A 244 -12.38 2.76 19.20
N SER A 245 -11.38 2.60 20.06
CA SER A 245 -11.25 3.32 21.32
C SER A 245 -10.51 4.63 21.12
N VAL A 246 -11.13 5.75 21.49
CA VAL A 246 -10.61 7.12 21.32
C VAL A 246 -10.39 7.78 22.68
N ARG A 247 -9.13 8.13 22.96
CA ARG A 247 -8.71 8.78 24.19
C ARG A 247 -8.59 10.27 23.99
N TYR A 248 -8.83 11.02 25.06
CA TYR A 248 -8.79 12.47 25.03
C TYR A 248 -8.33 13.01 26.39
N GLY A 249 -7.99 14.29 26.42
CA GLY A 249 -7.63 14.99 27.65
C GLY A 249 -7.53 16.49 27.44
N ALA A 250 -7.45 17.23 28.54
CA ALA A 250 -7.26 18.68 28.54
C ALA A 250 -5.83 19.01 28.99
N TYR A 251 -5.28 20.13 28.50
CA TYR A 251 -3.98 20.64 28.96
C TYR A 251 -4.09 21.56 30.19
N ALA A 252 -5.26 21.64 30.82
CA ALA A 252 -5.49 22.45 32.01
C ALA A 252 -4.73 21.91 33.24
N ASP A 253 -4.32 22.82 34.12
CA ASP A 253 -3.67 22.48 35.38
C ASP A 253 -4.64 21.80 36.36
N SER A 254 -4.09 20.99 37.29
CA SER A 254 -4.81 20.03 38.13
C SER A 254 -5.93 20.62 39.01
N GLY A 255 -6.92 19.79 39.36
CA GLY A 255 -8.06 20.14 40.23
C GLY A 255 -9.42 19.86 39.57
N GLU A 256 -10.51 20.32 40.20
CA GLU A 256 -11.87 20.14 39.67
C GLU A 256 -12.07 20.83 38.31
N ALA A 257 -11.44 21.99 38.10
CA ALA A 257 -11.41 22.67 36.81
C ALA A 257 -10.78 21.81 35.69
N ALA A 258 -9.84 20.92 36.04
CA ALA A 258 -9.24 19.98 35.09
C ALA A 258 -10.20 18.85 34.70
N ALA A 259 -11.04 18.38 35.63
CA ALA A 259 -12.04 17.35 35.35
C ALA A 259 -13.13 17.91 34.42
N GLU A 260 -13.63 19.11 34.70
CA GLU A 260 -14.62 19.76 33.84
C GLU A 260 -14.05 20.08 32.45
N ALA A 261 -12.80 20.57 32.37
CA ALA A 261 -12.12 20.80 31.09
C ALA A 261 -11.96 19.50 30.28
N ARG A 262 -11.61 18.38 30.94
CA ARG A 262 -11.56 17.06 30.30
C ARG A 262 -12.94 16.64 29.79
N ALA A 263 -13.99 16.79 30.59
CA ALA A 263 -15.35 16.46 30.19
C ALA A 263 -15.82 17.32 28.99
N GLU A 264 -15.44 18.59 28.95
CA GLU A 264 -15.71 19.48 27.81
C GLU A 264 -15.00 19.03 26.53
N VAL A 265 -13.73 18.63 26.62
CA VAL A 265 -13.01 18.02 25.50
C VAL A 265 -13.70 16.72 25.06
N GLY A 266 -14.08 15.84 26.00
CA GLY A 266 -14.81 14.60 25.70
C GLY A 266 -16.11 14.86 24.95
N ARG A 267 -16.92 15.84 25.38
CA ARG A 267 -18.14 16.27 24.68
C ARG A 267 -17.85 16.79 23.27
N THR A 268 -16.77 17.56 23.11
CA THR A 268 -16.33 18.06 21.79
C THR A 268 -15.97 16.89 20.86
N VAL A 269 -15.19 15.92 21.35
CA VAL A 269 -14.77 14.73 20.59
C VAL A 269 -15.98 13.88 20.21
N ALA A 270 -16.84 13.54 21.16
CA ALA A 270 -18.05 12.75 20.92
C ALA A 270 -18.99 13.43 19.91
N ALA A 271 -19.17 14.74 20.01
CA ALA A 271 -19.98 15.50 19.07
C ALA A 271 -19.39 15.51 17.64
N ALA A 272 -18.07 15.68 17.50
CA ALA A 272 -17.41 15.67 16.18
C ALA A 272 -17.48 14.29 15.51
N LEU A 273 -17.27 13.21 16.29
CA LEU A 273 -17.41 11.83 15.81
C LEU A 273 -18.86 11.53 15.38
N THR A 274 -19.83 11.94 16.19
CA THR A 274 -21.26 11.79 15.87
C THR A 274 -21.64 12.59 14.62
N ALA A 275 -21.14 13.82 14.46
CA ALA A 275 -21.36 14.64 13.27
C ALA A 275 -20.75 14.05 11.99
N ALA A 276 -19.71 13.21 12.12
CA ALA A 276 -19.15 12.43 11.01
C ALA A 276 -19.99 11.17 10.69
N GLY A 277 -21.06 10.91 11.45
CA GLY A 277 -21.95 9.76 11.31
C GLY A 277 -21.36 8.46 11.87
N LEU A 278 -20.53 8.56 12.90
CA LEU A 278 -19.99 7.39 13.61
C LEU A 278 -20.89 7.04 14.81
N PRO A 279 -21.08 5.74 15.12
CA PRO A 279 -21.81 5.32 16.30
C PRO A 279 -20.92 5.48 17.53
N VAL A 280 -21.18 6.52 18.31
CA VAL A 280 -20.38 6.90 19.49
C VAL A 280 -21.03 6.38 20.76
N GLU A 281 -20.25 5.68 21.58
CA GLU A 281 -20.63 5.21 22.92
C GLU A 281 -19.76 5.92 23.96
N TRP A 282 -20.36 6.84 24.71
CA TRP A 282 -19.72 7.53 25.83
C TRP A 282 -20.79 8.08 26.78
N ASP A 283 -20.57 7.92 28.09
CA ASP A 283 -21.53 8.28 29.15
C ASP A 283 -21.32 9.68 29.74
N GLY A 284 -20.31 10.41 29.27
CA GLY A 284 -19.96 11.73 29.76
C GLY A 284 -18.87 11.74 30.83
N ASP A 285 -18.40 10.58 31.30
CA ASP A 285 -17.35 10.47 32.31
C ASP A 285 -15.99 10.87 31.69
N PRO A 286 -15.32 11.93 32.20
CA PRO A 286 -14.02 12.41 31.70
C PRO A 286 -12.86 11.42 31.89
N ASP A 287 -13.05 10.38 32.73
CA ASP A 287 -12.05 9.34 32.96
C ASP A 287 -12.32 8.09 32.10
N ARG A 288 -13.37 8.09 31.27
CA ARG A 288 -13.71 7.02 30.33
C ARG A 288 -13.33 7.35 28.89
N VAL A 289 -12.93 6.29 28.18
CA VAL A 289 -12.61 6.33 26.75
C VAL A 289 -13.91 6.45 25.96
N ILE A 290 -13.84 7.12 24.80
CA ILE A 290 -14.96 7.17 23.85
C ILE A 290 -14.83 5.96 22.92
N GLU A 291 -15.85 5.12 22.85
CA GLU A 291 -15.86 3.95 21.97
C GLU A 291 -16.65 4.24 20.69
N ILE A 292 -16.18 3.71 19.56
CA ILE A 292 -16.89 3.73 18.29
C ILE A 292 -17.20 2.29 17.90
N SER A 293 -18.46 1.89 18.09
CA SER A 293 -18.91 0.52 17.83
C SER A 293 -20.39 0.51 17.42
N PRO A 294 -20.77 -0.28 16.38
CA PRO A 294 -19.90 -1.05 15.48
C PRO A 294 -19.14 -0.14 14.49
N LEU A 295 -17.90 -0.51 14.15
CA LEU A 295 -17.10 0.20 13.15
C LEU A 295 -16.57 -0.75 12.08
N ASP A 296 -16.99 -0.53 10.83
CA ASP A 296 -16.39 -1.17 9.66
C ASP A 296 -15.11 -0.40 9.27
N TRP A 297 -13.98 -0.81 9.83
CA TRP A 297 -12.69 -0.18 9.57
C TRP A 297 -12.16 -0.57 8.19
N ARG A 298 -12.20 0.40 7.26
CA ARG A 298 -11.65 0.26 5.90
C ARG A 298 -10.81 1.46 5.52
N LYS A 299 -9.58 1.52 6.02
CA LYS A 299 -8.61 2.55 5.62
C LYS A 299 -7.91 2.12 4.34
N ARG A 300 -7.97 2.97 3.31
CA ARG A 300 -7.25 2.73 2.05
C ARG A 300 -5.75 2.79 2.28
N LEU A 301 -5.02 1.92 1.58
CA LEU A 301 -3.57 1.92 1.55
C LEU A 301 -3.03 3.31 1.14
N PRO A 302 -1.93 3.78 1.75
CA PRO A 302 -1.33 5.05 1.40
C PRO A 302 -0.92 5.10 -0.08
N THR A 303 -1.18 6.25 -0.73
CA THR A 303 -0.66 6.52 -2.08
C THR A 303 0.81 6.90 -2.00
N GLY A 304 1.70 6.04 -2.52
CA GLY A 304 3.15 6.25 -2.57
C GLY A 304 3.91 5.04 -2.01
N ALA A 305 4.84 4.49 -2.81
CA ALA A 305 5.76 3.44 -2.38
C ALA A 305 6.69 3.92 -1.26
#